data_AF-A0A928ZX50-F1
#
_entry.id   AF-A0A928ZX50-F1
#
_cell.length_a   1.000
_cell.length_b   1.000
_cell.length_c   1.000
_cell.angle_alpha   90.00
_cell.angle_beta   90.00
_cell.angle_gamma   90.00
#
_symmetry.space_group_name_H-M   'P 1'
#
loop_
_entity.id
_entity.type
_entity.pdbx_description
1 polymer ?
#
loop_
_entity_poly.entity_id
_entity_poly.type
_entity_poly.pdbx_seq_one_letter_code
_entity_poly.pdbx_strand_id
1 'polypeptide(L)'
;TTFSADQVDLDYSNPDVFLEFIKIILAYIHHGARYIRLDAVGYLWKSLGTCCIHLPETHAVIQAFRELIQMIDPGVALITETNVPNRENLSYFGDRNEAHMIYNFSLPPLLLNALMQGRADHLKTWMMSMPPAPIGCAYFNFTASHDGIGLRPTEGLLEDGEFATLIETMRSFGAKISMRSKADGSESPYEINISLFDALQGTAKGPDQWQIERFICSQTVMMSLEGIPAFYIHSLLATPNDLDGVANTGHNRSINRHCWDKQRLDALLSDPETPQSIVLAELSRLIQIRRQQKAFHPNATQYTLHPENPAIFAFWRQSIARDQSIFSIHNLSDQPHTLRLSELNLVNTDSWMDLISGKRFDDLHAAYELQPYQSVWLTNRPYYDQASIPEHRDLQFLYEA
;
A
#
# COMPACT_ATOMS: atom_id res chain seq x y z
N THR A 1 -11.42 21.99 -17.36
CA THR A 1 -11.06 21.58 -16.00
C THR A 1 -11.23 20.09 -15.92
N THR A 2 -10.14 19.35 -15.66
CA THR A 2 -10.16 17.88 -15.57
C THR A 2 -10.89 17.40 -14.31
N PHE A 3 -10.80 18.15 -13.22
CA PHE A 3 -11.40 17.84 -11.94
C PHE A 3 -12.60 18.77 -11.67
N SER A 4 -12.62 19.48 -10.54
CA SER A 4 -13.69 20.43 -10.22
C SER A 4 -13.58 21.73 -11.02
N ALA A 5 -14.69 22.49 -11.07
CA ALA A 5 -14.77 23.73 -11.86
C ALA A 5 -13.80 24.83 -11.37
N ASP A 6 -13.36 24.78 -10.11
CA ASP A 6 -12.39 25.68 -9.49
C ASP A 6 -10.93 25.22 -9.68
N GLN A 7 -10.70 24.04 -10.25
CA GLN A 7 -9.37 23.51 -10.54
C GLN A 7 -9.05 23.66 -12.05
N VAL A 8 -8.26 24.68 -12.37
CA VAL A 8 -7.83 24.97 -13.74
C VAL A 8 -6.56 24.20 -14.08
N ASP A 9 -6.61 23.36 -15.11
CA ASP A 9 -5.43 22.71 -15.69
C ASP A 9 -4.43 23.75 -16.17
N LEU A 10 -3.17 23.62 -15.73
CA LEU A 10 -2.09 24.51 -16.16
C LEU A 10 -1.51 24.03 -17.49
N ASP A 11 -1.21 24.97 -18.38
CA ASP A 11 -0.74 24.68 -19.74
C ASP A 11 0.78 24.48 -19.77
N TYR A 12 1.22 23.22 -19.64
CA TYR A 12 2.63 22.85 -19.72
C TYR A 12 3.23 22.96 -21.13
N SER A 13 2.45 23.23 -22.17
CA SER A 13 3.00 23.58 -23.49
C SER A 13 3.69 24.95 -23.48
N ASN A 14 3.35 25.80 -22.49
CA ASN A 14 4.09 27.02 -22.21
C ASN A 14 5.30 26.72 -21.29
N PRO A 15 6.54 26.91 -21.76
CA PRO A 15 7.74 26.63 -20.96
C PRO A 15 7.84 27.47 -19.67
N ASP A 16 7.20 28.64 -19.61
CA ASP A 16 7.19 29.46 -18.40
C ASP A 16 6.50 28.75 -17.23
N VAL A 17 5.48 27.93 -17.51
CA VAL A 17 4.79 27.10 -16.50
C VAL A 17 5.76 26.07 -15.93
N PHE A 18 6.49 25.36 -16.79
CA PHE A 18 7.49 24.38 -16.36
C PHE A 18 8.58 25.03 -15.49
N LEU A 19 9.11 26.19 -15.90
CA LEU A 19 10.10 26.94 -15.12
C LEU A 19 9.56 27.39 -13.76
N GLU A 20 8.29 27.78 -13.69
CA GLU A 20 7.67 28.16 -12.42
C GLU A 20 7.54 26.95 -11.48
N PHE A 21 7.15 25.78 -11.98
CA PHE A 21 7.10 24.56 -11.17
C PHE A 21 8.48 24.11 -10.69
N ILE A 22 9.53 24.31 -11.48
CA ILE A 22 10.91 24.11 -10.99
C ILE A 22 11.15 24.98 -9.76
N LYS A 23 10.87 26.29 -9.84
CA LYS A 23 11.08 27.20 -8.68
C LYS A 23 10.29 26.76 -7.46
N ILE A 24 9.05 26.33 -7.64
CA ILE A 24 8.18 25.83 -6.56
C ILE A 24 8.78 24.58 -5.92
N ILE A 25 9.18 23.59 -6.73
CA ILE A 25 9.84 22.36 -6.27
C ILE A 25 11.11 22.69 -5.48
N LEU A 26 11.95 23.56 -6.01
CA LEU A 26 13.19 23.98 -5.34
C LEU A 26 12.92 24.72 -4.03
N ALA A 27 11.86 25.54 -3.98
CA ALA A 27 11.44 26.19 -2.76
C ALA A 27 11.04 25.16 -1.69
N TYR A 28 10.28 24.12 -2.04
CA TYR A 28 9.95 23.04 -1.09
C TYR A 28 11.19 22.28 -0.61
N ILE A 29 12.12 21.95 -1.51
CA ILE A 29 13.38 21.29 -1.16
C ILE A 29 14.21 22.17 -0.22
N HIS A 30 14.28 23.48 -0.49
CA HIS A 30 14.97 24.43 0.37
C HIS A 30 14.37 24.48 1.79
N HIS A 31 13.05 24.29 1.93
CA HIS A 31 12.37 24.18 3.23
C HIS A 31 12.45 22.77 3.85
N GLY A 32 13.23 21.86 3.27
CA GLY A 32 13.50 20.53 3.82
C GLY A 32 12.59 19.41 3.32
N ALA A 33 11.78 19.62 2.29
CA ALA A 33 11.00 18.54 1.69
C ALA A 33 11.95 17.47 1.11
N ARG A 34 11.68 16.20 1.45
CA ARG A 34 12.42 15.02 0.97
C ARG A 34 11.61 14.15 0.02
N TYR A 35 10.29 14.24 0.08
CA TYR A 35 9.38 13.48 -0.78
C TYR A 35 8.41 14.45 -1.43
N ILE A 36 8.38 14.46 -2.76
CA ILE A 36 7.50 15.32 -3.55
C ILE A 36 6.54 14.45 -4.32
N ARG A 37 5.26 14.47 -3.92
CA ARG A 37 4.19 13.80 -4.63
C ARG A 37 3.72 14.65 -5.81
N LEU A 38 3.84 14.10 -7.01
CA LEU A 38 3.32 14.68 -8.25
C LEU A 38 1.84 14.28 -8.37
N ASP A 39 0.98 15.17 -7.88
CA ASP A 39 -0.47 15.02 -7.94
C ASP A 39 -0.98 15.06 -9.38
N ALA A 40 -1.93 14.17 -9.72
CA ALA A 40 -2.59 14.16 -11.02
C ALA A 40 -1.64 14.18 -12.24
N VAL A 41 -0.42 13.66 -12.08
CA VAL A 41 0.66 13.83 -13.05
C VAL A 41 0.31 13.30 -14.44
N GLY A 42 -0.53 12.26 -14.51
CA GLY A 42 -0.97 11.68 -15.78
C GLY A 42 -1.70 12.66 -16.69
N TYR A 43 -2.30 13.72 -16.15
CA TYR A 43 -3.08 14.71 -16.89
C TYR A 43 -2.27 15.94 -17.31
N LEU A 44 -0.95 15.95 -17.09
CA LEU A 44 -0.10 17.14 -17.25
C LEU A 44 -0.09 17.73 -18.66
N TRP A 45 -0.12 16.89 -19.70
CA TRP A 45 -0.09 17.33 -21.10
C TRP A 45 -1.42 17.08 -21.83
N LYS A 46 -1.81 18.01 -22.70
CA LYS A 46 -3.05 17.94 -23.49
C LYS A 46 -2.73 18.00 -24.99
N SER A 47 -3.33 17.11 -25.76
CA SER A 47 -3.19 17.11 -27.23
C SER A 47 -4.49 16.71 -27.90
N LEU A 48 -4.93 17.53 -28.88
CA LEU A 48 -6.19 17.33 -29.60
C LEU A 48 -6.18 15.97 -30.31
N GLY A 49 -7.28 15.22 -30.18
CA GLY A 49 -7.40 13.88 -30.79
C GLY A 49 -6.79 12.75 -29.95
N THR A 50 -6.29 13.03 -28.75
CA THR A 50 -5.82 12.03 -27.78
C THR A 50 -6.72 11.99 -26.54
N CYS A 51 -6.52 10.99 -25.68
CA CYS A 51 -7.16 10.92 -24.36
C CYS A 51 -6.60 11.93 -23.34
N CYS A 52 -5.54 12.68 -23.68
CA CYS A 52 -4.91 13.69 -22.81
C CYS A 52 -4.50 13.15 -21.43
N ILE A 53 -4.06 11.89 -21.39
CA ILE A 53 -3.55 11.22 -20.20
C ILE A 53 -2.36 10.33 -20.61
N HIS A 54 -1.31 10.27 -19.78
CA HIS A 54 -0.10 9.45 -20.02
C HIS A 54 0.65 9.77 -21.34
N LEU A 55 0.57 11.02 -21.82
CA LEU A 55 1.23 11.40 -23.06
C LEU A 55 2.76 11.41 -22.91
N PRO A 56 3.54 11.16 -23.99
CA PRO A 56 5.00 11.16 -23.92
C PRO A 56 5.61 12.44 -23.34
N GLU A 57 4.98 13.59 -23.57
CA GLU A 57 5.41 14.88 -23.02
C GLU A 57 5.24 14.95 -21.49
N THR A 58 4.22 14.29 -20.93
CA THR A 58 4.08 14.12 -19.48
C THR A 58 5.31 13.40 -18.91
N HIS A 59 5.71 12.29 -19.53
CA HIS A 59 6.89 11.52 -19.14
C HIS A 59 8.17 12.37 -19.23
N ALA A 60 8.36 13.12 -20.32
CA ALA A 60 9.51 14.00 -20.50
C ALA A 60 9.63 15.09 -19.41
N VAL A 61 8.51 15.67 -18.97
CA VAL A 61 8.50 16.66 -17.88
C VAL A 61 8.93 16.03 -16.55
N ILE A 62 8.49 14.80 -16.26
CA ILE A 62 8.90 14.08 -15.04
C ILE A 62 10.39 13.72 -15.09
N GLN A 63 10.90 13.31 -16.24
CA GLN A 63 12.34 13.05 -16.44
C GLN A 63 13.16 14.31 -16.15
N ALA A 64 12.73 15.45 -16.68
CA ALA A 64 13.41 16.72 -16.43
C ALA A 64 13.38 17.10 -14.93
N PHE A 65 12.25 16.93 -14.24
CA PHE A 65 12.19 17.13 -12.78
C PHE A 65 13.12 16.17 -12.04
N ARG A 66 13.14 14.89 -12.42
CA ARG A 66 14.00 13.87 -11.80
C ARG A 66 15.48 14.25 -11.91
N GLU A 67 15.94 14.58 -13.12
CA GLU A 67 17.33 14.98 -13.36
C GLU A 67 17.72 16.22 -12.55
N LEU A 68 16.87 17.25 -12.55
CA LEU A 68 17.11 18.49 -11.80
C LEU A 68 17.21 18.24 -10.30
N ILE A 69 16.30 17.46 -9.74
CA ILE A 69 16.29 17.14 -8.31
C ILE A 69 17.53 16.35 -7.93
N GLN A 70 17.92 15.34 -8.71
CA GLN A 70 19.11 14.54 -8.43
C GLN A 70 20.41 15.36 -8.47
N MET A 71 20.50 16.37 -9.34
CA MET A 71 21.65 17.28 -9.36
C MET A 71 21.75 18.17 -8.12
N ILE A 72 20.63 18.43 -7.44
CA ILE A 72 20.53 19.38 -6.33
C ILE A 72 20.63 18.67 -4.98
N ASP A 73 19.85 17.61 -4.79
CA ASP A 73 19.86 16.78 -3.59
C ASP A 73 19.44 15.34 -3.93
N PRO A 74 20.37 14.37 -3.97
CA PRO A 74 20.05 12.97 -4.26
C PRO A 74 19.19 12.30 -3.17
N GLY A 75 19.03 12.95 -2.00
CA GLY A 75 18.14 12.49 -0.94
C GLY A 75 16.66 12.83 -1.15
N VAL A 76 16.31 13.56 -2.22
CA VAL A 76 14.92 13.94 -2.53
C VAL A 76 14.30 12.96 -3.54
N ALA A 77 13.16 12.38 -3.18
CA ALA A 77 12.41 11.44 -3.99
C ALA A 77 11.14 12.06 -4.59
N LEU A 78 10.86 11.66 -5.84
CA LEU A 78 9.63 11.96 -6.58
C LEU A 78 8.68 10.77 -6.49
N ILE A 79 7.43 11.05 -6.14
CA ILE A 79 6.36 10.05 -6.06
C ILE A 79 5.28 10.40 -7.08
N THR A 80 5.01 9.54 -8.06
CA THR A 80 3.90 9.78 -9.00
C THR A 80 2.61 9.16 -8.48
N GLU A 81 1.53 9.92 -8.55
CA GLU A 81 0.20 9.44 -8.25
C GLU A 81 -0.58 9.20 -9.54
N THR A 82 -0.81 7.92 -9.87
CA THR A 82 -1.62 7.51 -11.02
C THR A 82 -2.50 6.31 -10.68
N ASN A 83 -3.79 6.57 -10.49
CA ASN A 83 -4.81 5.55 -10.19
C ASN A 83 -5.31 4.85 -11.46
N VAL A 84 -4.42 4.10 -12.10
CA VAL A 84 -4.65 3.41 -13.38
C VAL A 84 -4.16 1.96 -13.33
N PRO A 85 -4.58 1.09 -14.27
CA PRO A 85 -4.11 -0.29 -14.33
C PRO A 85 -2.58 -0.41 -14.35
N ASN A 86 -2.06 -1.53 -13.83
CA ASN A 86 -0.63 -1.74 -13.54
C ASN A 86 0.33 -1.29 -14.65
N ARG A 87 0.04 -1.58 -15.93
CA ARG A 87 0.96 -1.26 -17.04
C ARG A 87 1.21 0.23 -17.21
N GLU A 88 0.19 1.06 -17.04
CA GLU A 88 0.27 2.52 -17.17
C GLU A 88 0.93 3.15 -15.95
N ASN A 89 0.74 2.57 -14.77
CA ASN A 89 1.40 3.03 -13.54
C ASN A 89 2.92 2.73 -13.59
N LEU A 90 3.29 1.53 -14.07
CA LEU A 90 4.68 1.09 -14.19
C LEU A 90 5.52 1.92 -15.17
N SER A 91 4.90 2.55 -16.18
CA SER A 91 5.65 3.37 -17.13
C SER A 91 6.30 4.60 -16.47
N TYR A 92 5.78 5.04 -15.32
CA TYR A 92 6.33 6.17 -14.56
C TYR A 92 7.63 5.88 -13.81
N PHE A 93 8.12 4.64 -13.82
CA PHE A 93 9.52 4.40 -13.47
C PHE A 93 10.48 4.83 -14.60
N GLY A 94 10.01 4.93 -15.85
CA GLY A 94 10.85 5.16 -17.03
C GLY A 94 11.95 4.09 -17.17
N ASP A 95 13.13 4.48 -17.62
CA ASP A 95 14.36 3.68 -17.50
C ASP A 95 15.11 4.06 -16.20
N ARG A 96 14.38 4.07 -15.08
CA ARG A 96 14.83 4.59 -13.76
C ARG A 96 15.10 6.09 -13.73
N ASN A 97 14.63 6.82 -14.74
CA ASN A 97 14.88 8.25 -14.92
C ASN A 97 13.63 9.12 -14.71
N GLU A 98 12.54 8.56 -14.20
CA GLU A 98 11.31 9.29 -13.87
C GLU A 98 11.06 9.28 -12.34
N ALA A 99 9.94 8.71 -11.90
CA ALA A 99 9.59 8.66 -10.49
C ALA A 99 10.58 7.77 -9.72
N HIS A 100 10.92 8.20 -8.50
CA HIS A 100 11.58 7.32 -7.55
C HIS A 100 10.58 6.28 -7.03
N MET A 101 9.32 6.70 -6.88
CA MET A 101 8.27 5.87 -6.30
C MET A 101 6.97 6.03 -7.06
N ILE A 102 6.21 4.94 -7.19
CA ILE A 102 4.86 4.97 -7.77
C ILE A 102 3.87 4.39 -6.75
N TYR A 103 2.70 4.99 -6.64
CA TYR A 103 1.64 4.46 -5.78
C TYR A 103 1.16 3.07 -6.24
N ASN A 104 0.97 2.15 -5.31
CA ASN A 104 0.43 0.83 -5.60
C ASN A 104 -1.09 0.77 -5.44
N PHE A 105 -1.84 1.40 -6.36
CA PHE A 105 -3.30 1.52 -6.29
C PHE A 105 -4.07 0.20 -6.41
N SER A 106 -3.43 -0.85 -6.94
CA SER A 106 -4.02 -2.19 -7.03
C SER A 106 -4.12 -2.89 -5.67
N LEU A 107 -3.23 -2.56 -4.74
CA LEU A 107 -3.17 -3.23 -3.44
C LEU A 107 -4.41 -3.01 -2.56
N PRO A 108 -4.88 -1.78 -2.29
CA PRO A 108 -6.02 -1.55 -1.38
C PRO A 108 -7.28 -2.36 -1.70
N PRO A 109 -7.85 -2.31 -2.92
CA PRO A 109 -9.11 -3.00 -3.20
C PRO A 109 -8.93 -4.53 -3.26
N LEU A 110 -7.79 -5.02 -3.76
CA LEU A 110 -7.51 -6.46 -3.84
C LEU A 110 -7.34 -7.07 -2.44
N LEU A 111 -6.61 -6.38 -1.56
CA LEU A 111 -6.40 -6.83 -0.19
C LEU A 111 -7.71 -6.79 0.61
N LEU A 112 -8.51 -5.73 0.45
CA LEU A 112 -9.84 -5.64 1.05
C LEU A 112 -10.71 -6.82 0.60
N ASN A 113 -10.77 -7.10 -0.70
CA ASN A 113 -11.52 -8.23 -1.23
C ASN A 113 -10.99 -9.57 -0.69
N ALA A 114 -9.67 -9.77 -0.65
CA ALA A 114 -9.06 -11.02 -0.20
C ALA A 114 -9.41 -11.33 1.27
N LEU A 115 -9.37 -10.33 2.15
CA LEU A 115 -9.75 -10.48 3.57
C LEU A 115 -11.26 -10.61 3.77
N MET A 116 -12.07 -9.93 2.95
CA MET A 116 -13.53 -10.07 2.98
C MET A 116 -13.96 -11.49 2.58
N GLN A 117 -13.29 -12.08 1.59
CA GLN A 117 -13.63 -13.41 1.08
C GLN A 117 -12.91 -14.55 1.81
N GLY A 118 -11.82 -14.27 2.54
CA GLY A 118 -11.01 -15.30 3.18
C GLY A 118 -10.13 -16.09 2.22
N ARG A 119 -9.74 -15.51 1.08
CA ARG A 119 -8.95 -16.18 0.03
C ARG A 119 -8.00 -15.24 -0.71
N ALA A 120 -6.88 -15.75 -1.18
CA ALA A 120 -5.74 -14.97 -1.68
C ALA A 120 -5.53 -15.02 -3.19
N ASP A 121 -6.39 -15.69 -3.96
CA ASP A 121 -6.14 -16.05 -5.37
C ASP A 121 -5.87 -14.82 -6.26
N HIS A 122 -6.70 -13.79 -6.14
CA HIS A 122 -6.56 -12.55 -6.91
C HIS A 122 -5.34 -11.74 -6.47
N LEU A 123 -5.10 -11.66 -5.16
CA LEU A 123 -3.93 -10.97 -4.61
C LEU A 123 -2.63 -11.67 -5.03
N LYS A 124 -2.62 -13.00 -5.05
CA LYS A 124 -1.51 -13.84 -5.53
C LYS A 124 -1.28 -13.64 -7.02
N THR A 125 -2.32 -13.71 -7.84
CA THR A 125 -2.24 -13.50 -9.30
C THR A 125 -1.70 -12.11 -9.62
N TRP A 126 -2.22 -11.09 -8.93
CA TRP A 126 -1.72 -9.72 -9.03
C TRP A 126 -0.24 -9.62 -8.65
N MET A 127 0.17 -10.16 -7.50
CA MET A 127 1.56 -10.12 -7.06
C MET A 127 2.51 -10.82 -8.04
N MET A 128 2.08 -11.94 -8.65
CA MET A 128 2.86 -12.63 -9.69
C MET A 128 2.97 -11.82 -10.99
N SER A 129 2.00 -10.95 -11.28
CA SER A 129 2.01 -10.10 -12.48
C SER A 129 2.87 -8.84 -12.32
N MET A 130 3.21 -8.49 -11.08
CA MET A 130 4.00 -7.29 -10.79
C MET A 130 5.50 -7.58 -11.03
N PRO A 131 6.18 -6.81 -11.90
CA PRO A 131 7.62 -6.92 -12.01
C PRO A 131 8.29 -6.40 -10.73
N PRO A 132 9.50 -6.86 -10.38
CA PRO A 132 10.30 -6.20 -9.35
C PRO A 132 10.51 -4.73 -9.69
N ALA A 133 10.49 -3.86 -8.68
CA ALA A 133 10.83 -2.46 -8.84
C ALA A 133 12.28 -2.34 -9.34
N PRO A 134 12.55 -1.49 -10.33
CA PRO A 134 13.92 -1.22 -10.75
C PRO A 134 14.81 -0.79 -9.57
N ILE A 135 16.10 -1.14 -9.60
CA ILE A 135 17.04 -0.67 -8.57
C ILE A 135 17.05 0.86 -8.51
N GLY A 136 16.89 1.41 -7.30
CA GLY A 136 16.74 2.86 -7.10
C GLY A 136 15.32 3.38 -7.25
N CYS A 137 14.35 2.50 -7.47
CA CYS A 137 12.92 2.79 -7.49
C CYS A 137 12.19 1.91 -6.46
N ALA A 138 10.98 2.31 -6.06
CA ALA A 138 10.17 1.51 -5.15
C ALA A 138 8.66 1.65 -5.43
N TYR A 139 7.90 0.58 -5.17
CA TYR A 139 6.47 0.71 -5.00
C TYR A 139 6.16 1.44 -3.69
N PHE A 140 5.18 2.34 -3.73
CA PHE A 140 4.63 2.97 -2.54
C PHE A 140 3.34 2.26 -2.14
N ASN A 141 3.47 1.32 -1.21
CA ASN A 141 2.41 0.40 -0.80
C ASN A 141 1.54 1.06 0.26
N PHE A 142 0.24 1.09 0.04
CA PHE A 142 -0.72 1.67 0.97
C PHE A 142 -2.01 0.83 0.97
N THR A 143 -2.81 0.97 2.02
CA THR A 143 -4.13 0.32 2.11
C THR A 143 -5.28 1.31 2.25
N ALA A 144 -4.97 2.56 2.60
CA ALA A 144 -5.93 3.66 2.73
C ALA A 144 -5.25 4.99 2.41
N SER A 145 -6.03 5.97 1.97
CA SER A 145 -5.55 7.32 1.71
C SER A 145 -6.61 8.34 2.09
N HIS A 146 -6.36 9.61 1.78
CA HIS A 146 -7.36 10.67 1.89
C HIS A 146 -8.48 10.53 0.87
N ASP A 147 -8.27 9.81 -0.22
CA ASP A 147 -9.30 9.44 -1.18
C ASP A 147 -9.99 8.14 -0.79
N GLY A 148 -11.06 7.78 -1.49
CA GLY A 148 -11.68 6.48 -1.30
C GLY A 148 -10.84 5.35 -1.92
N ILE A 149 -11.25 4.12 -1.69
CA ILE A 149 -10.62 2.94 -2.29
C ILE A 149 -11.03 2.89 -3.76
N GLY A 150 -10.08 3.19 -4.65
CA GLY A 150 -10.27 3.16 -6.10
C GLY A 150 -10.51 1.74 -6.62
N LEU A 151 -11.49 1.59 -7.52
CA LEU A 151 -11.92 0.30 -8.06
C LEU A 151 -11.42 0.02 -9.47
N ARG A 152 -10.87 1.02 -10.16
CA ARG A 152 -10.29 0.81 -11.49
C ARG A 152 -9.21 -0.27 -11.52
N PRO A 153 -8.30 -0.35 -10.54
CA PRO A 153 -7.25 -1.35 -10.54
C PRO A 153 -7.76 -2.80 -10.41
N THR A 154 -9.02 -3.02 -10.02
CA THR A 154 -9.62 -4.37 -9.96
C THR A 154 -10.23 -4.82 -11.28
N GLU A 155 -10.35 -3.93 -12.28
CA GLU A 155 -10.87 -4.25 -13.60
C GLU A 155 -10.05 -5.37 -14.25
N GLY A 156 -10.70 -6.48 -14.60
CA GLY A 156 -10.04 -7.65 -15.19
C GLY A 156 -9.31 -8.55 -14.18
N LEU A 157 -9.35 -8.24 -12.88
CA LEU A 157 -8.83 -9.08 -11.80
C LEU A 157 -9.95 -9.75 -11.02
N LEU A 158 -10.99 -9.00 -10.62
CA LEU A 158 -12.14 -9.55 -9.90
C LEU A 158 -13.23 -9.99 -10.88
N GLU A 159 -13.93 -11.09 -10.55
CA GLU A 159 -15.12 -11.50 -11.28
C GLU A 159 -16.30 -10.58 -10.94
N ASP A 160 -17.26 -10.42 -11.87
CA ASP A 160 -18.40 -9.49 -11.71
C ASP A 160 -19.23 -9.78 -10.44
N GLY A 161 -19.41 -11.07 -10.09
CA GLY A 161 -20.15 -11.47 -8.89
C GLY A 161 -19.40 -11.13 -7.60
N GLU A 162 -18.07 -11.29 -7.59
CA GLU A 162 -17.23 -10.92 -6.46
C GLU A 162 -17.19 -9.41 -6.27
N PHE A 163 -17.08 -8.66 -7.37
CA PHE A 163 -17.13 -7.22 -7.37
C PHE A 163 -18.46 -6.70 -6.79
N ALA A 164 -19.59 -7.25 -7.23
CA ALA A 164 -20.90 -6.90 -6.68
C ALA A 164 -20.99 -7.20 -5.17
N THR A 165 -20.48 -8.37 -4.74
CA THR A 165 -20.45 -8.76 -3.33
C THR A 165 -19.62 -7.79 -2.48
N LEU A 166 -18.45 -7.37 -2.99
CA LEU A 166 -17.60 -6.37 -2.33
C LEU A 166 -18.36 -5.05 -2.12
N ILE A 167 -19.00 -4.54 -3.18
CA ILE A 167 -19.72 -3.26 -3.12
C ILE A 167 -20.88 -3.32 -2.12
N GLU A 168 -21.71 -4.36 -2.17
CA GLU A 168 -22.84 -4.50 -1.26
C GLU A 168 -22.39 -4.70 0.19
N THR A 169 -21.32 -5.45 0.42
CA THR A 169 -20.76 -5.62 1.76
C THR A 169 -20.28 -4.27 2.31
N MET A 170 -19.52 -3.51 1.53
CA MET A 170 -19.03 -2.20 1.97
C MET A 170 -20.17 -1.20 2.21
N ARG A 171 -21.24 -1.23 1.39
CA ARG A 171 -22.46 -0.45 1.64
C ARG A 171 -23.09 -0.81 2.98
N SER A 172 -23.17 -2.10 3.31
CA SER A 172 -23.72 -2.54 4.60
C SER A 172 -22.86 -2.09 5.79
N PHE A 173 -21.56 -1.86 5.56
CA PHE A 173 -20.62 -1.27 6.52
C PHE A 173 -20.60 0.27 6.52
N GLY A 174 -21.55 0.92 5.84
CA GLY A 174 -21.72 2.37 5.85
C GLY A 174 -20.97 3.12 4.75
N ALA A 175 -20.34 2.42 3.79
CA ALA A 175 -19.62 3.07 2.70
C ALA A 175 -20.54 3.93 1.81
N LYS A 176 -19.98 5.00 1.26
CA LYS A 176 -20.58 5.77 0.17
C LYS A 176 -19.88 5.44 -1.15
N ILE A 177 -20.63 4.95 -2.13
CA ILE A 177 -20.08 4.52 -3.41
C ILE A 177 -20.16 5.67 -4.40
N SER A 178 -19.01 6.13 -4.89
CA SER A 178 -18.97 7.09 -6.00
C SER A 178 -19.07 6.35 -7.32
N MET A 179 -19.94 6.84 -8.20
CA MET A 179 -20.16 6.29 -9.54
C MET A 179 -19.40 7.11 -10.58
N ARG A 180 -18.95 6.47 -11.66
CA ARG A 180 -18.49 7.14 -12.88
C ARG A 180 -19.43 6.86 -14.03
N SER A 181 -19.67 7.86 -14.87
CA SER A 181 -20.36 7.68 -16.14
C SER A 181 -19.41 7.14 -17.21
N LYS A 182 -19.83 6.12 -17.93
CA LYS A 182 -19.13 5.60 -19.10
C LYS A 182 -19.57 6.36 -20.36
N ALA A 183 -18.82 6.20 -21.44
CA ALA A 183 -19.12 6.84 -22.73
C ALA A 183 -20.49 6.43 -23.32
N ASP A 184 -21.01 5.27 -22.93
CA ASP A 184 -22.34 4.77 -23.32
C ASP A 184 -23.48 5.29 -22.43
N GLY A 185 -23.18 6.14 -21.44
CA GLY A 185 -24.15 6.70 -20.49
C GLY A 185 -24.48 5.79 -19.30
N SER A 186 -23.94 4.56 -19.25
CA SER A 186 -24.07 3.69 -18.08
C SER A 186 -23.20 4.16 -16.93
N GLU A 187 -23.59 3.85 -15.70
CA GLU A 187 -22.80 4.14 -14.51
C GLU A 187 -22.11 2.88 -13.97
N SER A 188 -20.91 3.05 -13.44
CA SER A 188 -20.20 1.97 -12.73
C SER A 188 -19.58 2.49 -11.43
N PRO A 189 -19.54 1.66 -10.37
CA PRO A 189 -18.78 2.00 -9.16
C PRO A 189 -17.33 2.31 -9.51
N TYR A 190 -16.84 3.43 -9.02
CA TYR A 190 -15.47 3.92 -9.26
C TYR A 190 -14.64 3.95 -7.97
N GLU A 191 -15.26 4.27 -6.85
CA GLU A 191 -14.57 4.49 -5.58
C GLU A 191 -15.47 4.12 -4.39
N ILE A 192 -14.91 3.37 -3.43
CA ILE A 192 -15.56 3.06 -2.15
C ILE A 192 -15.07 4.07 -1.11
N ASN A 193 -15.94 4.95 -0.65
CA ASN A 193 -15.62 5.89 0.43
C ASN A 193 -16.01 5.26 1.76
N ILE A 194 -15.01 4.81 2.50
CA ILE A 194 -15.13 4.18 3.81
C ILE A 194 -13.79 4.32 4.54
N SER A 195 -13.80 4.38 5.87
CA SER A 195 -12.59 4.17 6.67
C SER A 195 -12.14 2.72 6.53
N LEU A 196 -10.83 2.47 6.40
CA LEU A 196 -10.34 1.10 6.26
C LEU A 196 -10.65 0.25 7.51
N PHE A 197 -10.72 0.89 8.68
CA PHE A 197 -11.04 0.20 9.92
C PHE A 197 -12.46 -0.38 9.89
N ASP A 198 -13.47 0.40 9.48
CA ASP A 198 -14.84 -0.09 9.34
C ASP A 198 -15.03 -0.97 8.11
N ALA A 199 -14.23 -0.80 7.05
CA ALA A 199 -14.24 -1.71 5.90
C ALA A 199 -13.87 -3.14 6.29
N LEU A 200 -13.11 -3.32 7.37
CA LEU A 200 -12.65 -4.60 7.87
C LEU A 200 -13.41 -5.05 9.13
N GLN A 201 -14.60 -4.49 9.42
CA GLN A 201 -15.44 -4.89 10.56
C GLN A 201 -16.08 -6.28 10.43
N GLY A 202 -16.04 -6.87 9.24
CA GLY A 202 -16.62 -8.19 8.98
C GLY A 202 -16.31 -8.71 7.59
N THR A 203 -17.13 -9.65 7.14
CA THR A 203 -17.07 -10.26 5.81
C THR A 203 -18.40 -10.10 5.07
N ALA A 204 -18.57 -10.77 3.93
CA ALA A 204 -19.87 -10.86 3.25
C ALA A 204 -20.99 -11.46 4.13
N LYS A 205 -20.65 -12.12 5.25
CA LYS A 205 -21.61 -12.63 6.24
C LYS A 205 -22.09 -11.56 7.24
N GLY A 206 -21.53 -10.35 7.20
CA GLY A 206 -21.78 -9.27 8.14
C GLY A 206 -20.62 -9.04 9.12
N PRO A 207 -20.79 -8.10 10.09
CA PRO A 207 -19.81 -7.83 11.14
C PRO A 207 -19.54 -9.05 12.02
N ASP A 208 -18.30 -9.19 12.49
CA ASP A 208 -17.86 -10.28 13.35
C ASP A 208 -16.82 -9.84 14.39
N GLN A 209 -16.38 -10.76 15.24
CA GLN A 209 -15.44 -10.47 16.31
C GLN A 209 -13.99 -10.18 15.85
N TRP A 210 -13.66 -10.39 14.56
CA TRP A 210 -12.28 -10.42 14.08
C TRP A 210 -11.80 -9.09 13.48
N GLN A 211 -12.50 -7.99 13.72
CA GLN A 211 -12.19 -6.70 13.09
C GLN A 211 -10.73 -6.27 13.32
N ILE A 212 -10.24 -6.37 14.56
CA ILE A 212 -8.90 -5.94 14.93
C ILE A 212 -7.84 -6.83 14.28
N GLU A 213 -7.99 -8.15 14.36
CA GLU A 213 -7.05 -9.12 13.80
C GLU A 213 -7.01 -9.03 12.27
N ARG A 214 -8.18 -8.93 11.62
CA ARG A 214 -8.30 -8.72 10.18
C ARG A 214 -7.65 -7.41 9.76
N PHE A 215 -7.86 -6.34 10.51
CA PHE A 215 -7.24 -5.05 10.26
C PHE A 215 -5.71 -5.11 10.37
N ILE A 216 -5.17 -5.68 11.45
CA ILE A 216 -3.72 -5.85 11.64
C ILE A 216 -3.13 -6.74 10.55
N CYS A 217 -3.82 -7.81 10.15
CA CYS A 217 -3.41 -8.67 9.04
C CYS A 217 -3.24 -7.87 7.74
N SER A 218 -4.21 -6.99 7.41
CA SER A 218 -4.12 -6.12 6.23
C SER A 218 -2.86 -5.25 6.24
N GLN A 219 -2.55 -4.64 7.38
CA GLN A 219 -1.39 -3.76 7.51
C GLN A 219 -0.09 -4.58 7.48
N THR A 220 -0.10 -5.78 8.05
CA THR A 220 1.05 -6.69 8.07
C THR A 220 1.38 -7.20 6.67
N VAL A 221 0.37 -7.53 5.84
CA VAL A 221 0.56 -7.85 4.42
C VAL A 221 1.21 -6.69 3.69
N MET A 222 0.66 -5.47 3.79
CA MET A 222 1.22 -4.27 3.16
C MET A 222 2.66 -4.01 3.60
N MET A 223 2.95 -4.14 4.89
CA MET A 223 4.30 -4.02 5.46
C MET A 223 5.25 -5.10 4.97
N SER A 224 4.78 -6.21 4.45
CA SER A 224 5.66 -7.32 4.07
C SER A 224 6.12 -7.22 2.62
N LEU A 225 5.32 -6.56 1.77
CA LEU A 225 5.54 -6.47 0.32
C LEU A 225 6.78 -5.67 -0.07
N GLU A 226 7.31 -5.96 -1.25
CA GLU A 226 8.35 -5.18 -1.93
C GLU A 226 7.90 -3.72 -2.11
N GLY A 227 8.72 -2.78 -1.67
CA GLY A 227 8.41 -1.36 -1.65
C GLY A 227 8.44 -0.72 -0.26
N ILE A 228 7.94 0.51 -0.20
CA ILE A 228 7.87 1.35 1.00
C ILE A 228 6.42 1.38 1.48
N PRO A 229 6.11 0.94 2.73
CA PRO A 229 4.76 1.02 3.28
C PRO A 229 4.42 2.45 3.70
N ALA A 230 3.23 2.90 3.32
CA ALA A 230 2.68 4.21 3.62
C ALA A 230 1.45 4.05 4.51
N PHE A 231 1.56 4.55 5.75
CA PHE A 231 0.46 4.51 6.70
C PHE A 231 -0.34 5.80 6.64
N TYR A 232 -1.63 5.67 6.37
CA TYR A 232 -2.57 6.76 6.59
C TYR A 232 -2.84 6.91 8.09
N ILE A 233 -2.85 8.14 8.59
CA ILE A 233 -2.98 8.39 10.04
C ILE A 233 -4.24 7.75 10.63
N HIS A 234 -5.35 7.71 9.88
CA HIS A 234 -6.58 7.06 10.31
C HIS A 234 -6.47 5.53 10.42
N SER A 235 -5.55 4.92 9.69
CA SER A 235 -5.22 3.50 9.87
C SER A 235 -4.41 3.24 11.13
N LEU A 236 -3.48 4.14 11.50
CA LEU A 236 -2.74 4.04 12.76
C LEU A 236 -3.65 4.23 13.99
N LEU A 237 -4.69 5.04 13.84
CA LEU A 237 -5.60 5.41 14.92
C LEU A 237 -6.93 4.63 14.89
N ALA A 238 -7.03 3.53 14.13
CA ALA A 238 -8.27 2.74 14.01
C ALA A 238 -9.54 3.62 13.88
N THR A 239 -9.47 4.65 13.03
CA THR A 239 -10.51 5.67 12.96
C THR A 239 -11.73 5.10 12.23
N PRO A 240 -12.93 5.14 12.82
CA PRO A 240 -14.16 4.67 12.17
C PRO A 240 -14.67 5.68 11.13
N ASN A 241 -15.77 5.35 10.47
CA ASN A 241 -16.46 6.22 9.52
C ASN A 241 -16.95 7.52 10.18
N ASP A 242 -16.60 8.66 9.58
CA ASP A 242 -17.09 9.97 9.98
C ASP A 242 -18.38 10.34 9.24
N LEU A 243 -19.50 9.74 9.66
CA LEU A 243 -20.81 10.00 9.07
C LEU A 243 -21.28 11.44 9.28
N ASP A 244 -20.92 12.05 10.40
CA ASP A 244 -21.21 13.47 10.69
C ASP A 244 -20.43 14.38 9.73
N GLY A 245 -19.15 14.08 9.48
CA GLY A 245 -18.33 14.77 8.48
C GLY A 245 -18.92 14.71 7.08
N VAL A 246 -19.46 13.56 6.67
CA VAL A 246 -20.20 13.43 5.39
C VAL A 246 -21.46 14.30 5.40
N ALA A 247 -22.27 14.24 6.46
CA ALA A 247 -23.51 15.01 6.55
C ALA A 247 -23.25 16.53 6.52
N ASN A 248 -22.19 16.99 7.19
CA ASN A 248 -21.84 18.40 7.29
C ASN A 248 -21.26 18.98 5.98
N THR A 249 -20.49 18.19 5.25
CA THR A 249 -19.78 18.66 4.04
C THR A 249 -20.51 18.35 2.74
N GLY A 250 -21.39 17.35 2.74
CA GLY A 250 -22.00 16.80 1.52
C GLY A 250 -21.04 16.00 0.63
N HIS A 251 -19.78 15.81 1.06
CA HIS A 251 -18.76 15.08 0.29
C HIS A 251 -18.53 13.68 0.85
N ASN A 252 -18.64 12.65 0.01
CA ASN A 252 -18.45 11.26 0.40
C ASN A 252 -17.07 10.99 1.04
N ARG A 253 -16.00 11.59 0.50
CA ARG A 253 -14.63 11.45 1.00
C ARG A 253 -14.40 12.00 2.41
N SER A 254 -15.35 12.77 2.96
CA SER A 254 -15.23 13.22 4.36
C SER A 254 -15.33 12.05 5.35
N ILE A 255 -15.88 10.90 4.93
CA ILE A 255 -16.08 9.71 5.77
C ILE A 255 -14.78 9.14 6.34
N ASN A 256 -13.65 9.32 5.67
CA ASN A 256 -12.33 8.82 6.09
C ASN A 256 -11.31 9.96 6.30
N ARG A 257 -11.79 11.15 6.68
CA ARG A 257 -10.98 12.36 6.94
C ARG A 257 -11.33 12.98 8.30
N HIS A 258 -11.58 12.13 9.29
CA HIS A 258 -12.05 12.57 10.60
C HIS A 258 -11.07 13.55 11.26
N CYS A 259 -11.58 14.66 11.78
CA CYS A 259 -10.76 15.59 12.57
C CYS A 259 -10.91 15.25 14.05
N TRP A 260 -9.91 14.57 14.61
CA TRP A 260 -9.92 14.19 16.02
C TRP A 260 -9.83 15.40 16.95
N ASP A 261 -10.73 15.45 17.94
CA ASP A 261 -10.47 16.23 19.15
C ASP A 261 -9.35 15.57 19.95
N LYS A 262 -8.34 16.36 20.31
CA LYS A 262 -7.14 15.86 20.97
C LYS A 262 -7.46 15.20 22.32
N GLN A 263 -8.30 15.81 23.15
CA GLN A 263 -8.59 15.28 24.48
C GLN A 263 -9.34 13.95 24.40
N ARG A 264 -10.30 13.86 23.46
CA ARG A 264 -11.02 12.62 23.20
C ARG A 264 -10.11 11.52 22.68
N LEU A 265 -9.22 11.83 21.74
CA LEU A 265 -8.28 10.85 21.20
C LEU A 265 -7.29 10.39 22.29
N ASP A 266 -6.75 11.32 23.09
CA ASP A 266 -5.84 10.99 24.20
C ASP A 266 -6.52 10.04 25.21
N ALA A 267 -7.81 10.24 25.49
CA ALA A 267 -8.58 9.36 26.38
C ALA A 267 -8.73 7.94 25.79
N LEU A 268 -9.03 7.81 24.49
CA LEU A 268 -9.11 6.51 23.82
C LEU A 268 -7.74 5.81 23.83
N LEU A 269 -6.67 6.51 23.45
CA LEU A 269 -5.32 5.96 23.42
C LEU A 269 -4.81 5.52 24.80
N SER A 270 -5.31 6.13 25.87
CA SER A 270 -4.94 5.77 27.25
C SER A 270 -5.66 4.53 27.78
N ASP A 271 -6.76 4.13 27.14
CA ASP A 271 -7.53 2.94 27.51
C ASP A 271 -7.06 1.72 26.67
N PRO A 272 -6.43 0.71 27.30
CA PRO A 272 -5.84 -0.44 26.59
C PRO A 272 -6.87 -1.35 25.92
N GLU A 273 -8.16 -1.23 26.26
CA GLU A 273 -9.22 -2.05 25.66
C GLU A 273 -9.79 -1.42 24.38
N THR A 274 -9.40 -0.19 24.05
CA THR A 274 -9.91 0.48 22.85
C THR A 274 -9.20 0.01 21.58
N PRO A 275 -9.90 -0.06 20.44
CA PRO A 275 -9.25 -0.34 19.16
C PRO A 275 -8.11 0.62 18.82
N GLN A 276 -8.25 1.90 19.19
CA GLN A 276 -7.24 2.94 18.96
C GLN A 276 -5.92 2.59 19.66
N SER A 277 -5.98 2.20 20.93
CA SER A 277 -4.80 1.82 21.72
C SER A 277 -4.18 0.52 21.20
N ILE A 278 -5.00 -0.51 21.00
CA ILE A 278 -4.56 -1.84 20.54
C ILE A 278 -3.87 -1.76 19.17
N VAL A 279 -4.53 -1.12 18.18
CA VAL A 279 -4.01 -1.01 16.82
C VAL A 279 -2.77 -0.15 16.76
N LEU A 280 -2.75 1.02 17.42
CA LEU A 280 -1.57 1.88 17.41
C LEU A 280 -0.36 1.18 18.02
N ALA A 281 -0.55 0.49 19.15
CA ALA A 281 0.52 -0.25 19.81
C ALA A 281 1.06 -1.37 18.92
N GLU A 282 0.18 -2.18 18.34
CA GLU A 282 0.59 -3.34 17.55
C GLU A 282 1.23 -2.93 16.22
N LEU A 283 0.67 -1.96 15.50
CA LEU A 283 1.28 -1.45 14.26
C LEU A 283 2.63 -0.80 14.55
N SER A 284 2.76 -0.03 15.65
CA SER A 284 4.04 0.55 16.05
C SER A 284 5.09 -0.53 16.32
N ARG A 285 4.70 -1.61 17.00
CA ARG A 285 5.57 -2.76 17.27
C ARG A 285 6.02 -3.45 15.98
N LEU A 286 5.09 -3.73 15.07
CA LEU A 286 5.38 -4.37 13.78
C LEU A 286 6.28 -3.50 12.88
N ILE A 287 6.06 -2.18 12.86
CA ILE A 287 6.93 -1.22 12.17
C ILE A 287 8.34 -1.27 12.74
N GLN A 288 8.50 -1.29 14.08
CA GLN A 288 9.81 -1.42 14.71
C GLN A 288 10.52 -2.72 14.34
N ILE A 289 9.78 -3.85 14.31
CA ILE A 289 10.31 -5.14 13.88
C ILE A 289 10.76 -5.07 12.41
N ARG A 290 9.90 -4.55 11.51
CA ARG A 290 10.19 -4.44 10.07
C ARG A 290 11.47 -3.64 9.82
N ARG A 291 11.64 -2.48 10.49
CA ARG A 291 12.79 -1.59 10.32
C ARG A 291 14.14 -2.25 10.65
N GLN A 292 14.13 -3.35 11.40
CA GLN A 292 15.33 -4.10 11.76
C GLN A 292 15.68 -5.20 10.74
N GLN A 293 14.93 -5.35 9.64
CA GLN A 293 15.12 -6.47 8.71
C GLN A 293 15.64 -6.01 7.35
N LYS A 294 16.85 -6.46 6.98
CA LYS A 294 17.48 -6.19 5.67
C LYS A 294 16.68 -6.78 4.51
N ALA A 295 15.98 -7.89 4.71
CA ALA A 295 15.13 -8.52 3.70
C ALA A 295 13.90 -7.69 3.33
N PHE A 296 13.50 -6.73 4.17
CA PHE A 296 12.38 -5.83 3.88
C PHE A 296 12.76 -4.56 3.12
N HIS A 297 14.05 -4.36 2.81
CA HIS A 297 14.53 -3.26 1.97
C HIS A 297 13.75 -3.20 0.64
N PRO A 298 13.38 -2.01 0.12
CA PRO A 298 12.49 -1.91 -1.05
C PRO A 298 12.98 -2.63 -2.31
N ASN A 299 14.29 -2.71 -2.56
CA ASN A 299 14.88 -3.49 -3.67
C ASN A 299 15.39 -4.89 -3.28
N ALA A 300 15.02 -5.41 -2.10
CA ALA A 300 15.28 -6.80 -1.74
C ALA A 300 14.37 -7.73 -2.55
N THR A 301 14.89 -8.89 -2.95
CA THR A 301 14.17 -9.82 -3.80
C THR A 301 12.88 -10.30 -3.15
N GLN A 302 11.81 -10.43 -3.94
CA GLN A 302 10.54 -11.04 -3.54
C GLN A 302 10.18 -12.21 -4.47
N TYR A 303 9.67 -13.29 -3.88
CA TYR A 303 9.13 -14.44 -4.60
C TYR A 303 7.77 -14.85 -4.04
N THR A 304 6.78 -14.97 -4.91
CA THR A 304 5.46 -15.50 -4.54
C THR A 304 5.56 -16.98 -4.17
N LEU A 305 4.96 -17.36 -3.06
CA LEU A 305 4.79 -18.76 -2.69
C LEU A 305 3.42 -19.25 -3.16
N HIS A 306 3.29 -20.56 -3.33
CA HIS A 306 2.06 -21.18 -3.82
C HIS A 306 1.49 -22.17 -2.79
N PRO A 307 1.05 -21.71 -1.61
CA PRO A 307 0.28 -22.57 -0.71
C PRO A 307 -0.90 -23.21 -1.44
N GLU A 308 -1.18 -24.48 -1.15
CA GLU A 308 -2.35 -25.18 -1.70
C GLU A 308 -3.65 -24.59 -1.15
N ASN A 309 -3.62 -24.14 0.11
CA ASN A 309 -4.75 -23.53 0.78
C ASN A 309 -4.94 -22.07 0.31
N PRO A 310 -6.06 -21.73 -0.36
CA PRO A 310 -6.30 -20.38 -0.85
C PRO A 310 -6.47 -19.35 0.28
N ALA A 311 -6.77 -19.76 1.51
CA ALA A 311 -6.84 -18.84 2.66
C ALA A 311 -5.46 -18.33 3.11
N ILE A 312 -4.37 -18.97 2.67
CA ILE A 312 -3.02 -18.59 3.04
C ILE A 312 -2.38 -17.77 1.92
N PHE A 313 -2.05 -16.51 2.23
CA PHE A 313 -1.22 -15.68 1.37
C PHE A 313 0.21 -15.70 1.88
N ALA A 314 1.16 -16.09 1.04
CA ALA A 314 2.55 -16.19 1.44
C ALA A 314 3.52 -15.79 0.32
N PHE A 315 4.65 -15.22 0.73
CA PHE A 315 5.76 -14.88 -0.15
C PHE A 315 7.07 -14.84 0.64
N TRP A 316 8.17 -14.96 -0.09
CA TRP A 316 9.52 -14.97 0.45
C TRP A 316 10.24 -13.68 0.05
N ARG A 317 10.86 -13.02 1.02
CA ARG A 317 11.76 -11.89 0.85
C ARG A 317 13.20 -12.32 1.13
N GLN A 318 14.14 -11.91 0.28
CA GLN A 318 15.56 -12.13 0.49
C GLN A 318 16.32 -10.81 0.41
N SER A 319 17.10 -10.52 1.46
CA SER A 319 17.99 -9.36 1.51
C SER A 319 18.91 -9.29 0.29
N ILE A 320 19.35 -8.07 -0.06
CA ILE A 320 20.27 -7.84 -1.19
C ILE A 320 21.57 -8.65 -1.03
N ALA A 321 22.07 -8.77 0.20
CA ALA A 321 23.26 -9.56 0.54
C ALA A 321 23.00 -11.09 0.56
N ARG A 322 21.75 -11.53 0.38
CA ARG A 322 21.29 -12.93 0.38
C ARG A 322 21.57 -13.69 1.67
N ASP A 323 21.78 -12.97 2.76
CA ASP A 323 22.19 -13.53 4.05
C ASP A 323 20.99 -13.66 5.01
N GLN A 324 19.99 -12.80 4.85
CA GLN A 324 18.68 -12.90 5.50
C GLN A 324 17.58 -13.26 4.50
N SER A 325 16.74 -14.22 4.90
CA SER A 325 15.50 -14.64 4.26
C SER A 325 14.34 -14.48 5.23
N ILE A 326 13.21 -13.94 4.77
CA ILE A 326 11.96 -13.83 5.52
C ILE A 326 10.83 -14.46 4.72
N PHE A 327 10.14 -15.45 5.28
CA PHE A 327 8.89 -15.97 4.75
C PHE A 327 7.73 -15.25 5.45
N SER A 328 7.02 -14.41 4.70
CA SER A 328 5.84 -13.70 5.15
C SER A 328 4.61 -14.54 4.83
N ILE A 329 3.91 -15.00 5.87
CA ILE A 329 2.77 -15.89 5.76
C ILE A 329 1.59 -15.27 6.50
N HIS A 330 0.43 -15.24 5.85
CA HIS A 330 -0.76 -14.56 6.35
C HIS A 330 -1.97 -15.47 6.16
N ASN A 331 -2.68 -15.79 7.25
CA ASN A 331 -4.03 -16.33 7.17
C ASN A 331 -4.98 -15.18 6.84
N LEU A 332 -5.75 -15.30 5.77
CA LEU A 332 -6.71 -14.27 5.36
C LEU A 332 -8.14 -14.55 5.81
N SER A 333 -8.37 -15.64 6.56
CA SER A 333 -9.71 -16.13 6.91
C SER A 333 -9.99 -16.15 8.42
N ASP A 334 -11.26 -16.38 8.76
CA ASP A 334 -11.78 -16.52 10.12
C ASP A 334 -11.59 -17.92 10.73
N GLN A 335 -10.92 -18.84 10.01
CA GLN A 335 -10.66 -20.21 10.46
C GLN A 335 -9.16 -20.44 10.73
N PRO A 336 -8.81 -21.29 11.71
CA PRO A 336 -7.45 -21.74 11.87
C PRO A 336 -7.04 -22.64 10.68
N HIS A 337 -5.80 -22.52 10.24
CA HIS A 337 -5.25 -23.33 9.14
C HIS A 337 -3.90 -23.91 9.51
N THR A 338 -3.67 -25.16 9.12
CA THR A 338 -2.38 -25.82 9.32
C THR A 338 -1.42 -25.47 8.19
N LEU A 339 -0.24 -24.96 8.56
CA LEU A 339 0.91 -24.75 7.69
C LEU A 339 1.95 -25.83 8.00
N ARG A 340 2.38 -26.59 6.99
CA ARG A 340 3.53 -27.50 7.15
C ARG A 340 4.79 -26.73 6.81
N LEU A 341 5.73 -26.64 7.74
CA LEU A 341 6.98 -25.90 7.51
C LEU A 341 7.82 -26.51 6.38
N SER A 342 7.64 -27.80 6.10
CA SER A 342 8.27 -28.50 4.98
C SER A 342 7.79 -28.03 3.60
N GLU A 343 6.65 -27.34 3.52
CA GLU A 343 6.16 -26.71 2.28
C GLU A 343 6.87 -25.39 1.98
N LEU A 344 7.58 -24.86 2.98
CA LEU A 344 8.42 -23.69 2.84
C LEU A 344 9.84 -24.16 2.51
N ASN A 345 10.53 -23.44 1.63
CA ASN A 345 11.92 -23.72 1.26
C ASN A 345 12.91 -23.28 2.35
N LEU A 346 12.69 -23.73 3.59
CA LEU A 346 13.53 -23.43 4.74
C LEU A 346 14.85 -24.20 4.65
N VAL A 347 15.95 -23.51 4.90
CA VAL A 347 17.27 -24.12 4.89
C VAL A 347 17.48 -24.87 6.19
N ASN A 348 17.74 -26.19 6.13
CA ASN A 348 17.87 -27.06 7.29
C ASN A 348 19.06 -26.75 8.21
N THR A 349 20.08 -26.07 7.70
CA THR A 349 21.26 -25.66 8.50
C THR A 349 21.03 -24.36 9.28
N ASP A 350 19.96 -23.63 8.98
CA ASP A 350 19.63 -22.36 9.62
C ASP A 350 18.65 -22.58 10.78
N SER A 351 18.72 -21.71 11.78
CA SER A 351 17.71 -21.63 12.83
C SER A 351 16.60 -20.66 12.43
N TRP A 352 15.35 -21.10 12.51
CA TRP A 352 14.19 -20.30 12.09
C TRP A 352 13.41 -19.77 13.28
N MET A 353 12.99 -18.51 13.19
CA MET A 353 12.20 -17.84 14.23
C MET A 353 11.12 -16.97 13.59
N ASP A 354 9.92 -16.96 14.18
CA ASP A 354 8.92 -15.95 13.87
C ASP A 354 9.29 -14.62 14.54
N LEU A 355 9.50 -13.59 13.75
CA LEU A 355 9.78 -12.23 14.22
C LEU A 355 8.59 -11.61 14.98
N ILE A 356 7.36 -12.02 14.69
CA ILE A 356 6.16 -11.41 15.26
C ILE A 356 5.91 -11.94 16.67
N SER A 357 5.91 -13.26 16.87
CA SER A 357 5.69 -13.91 18.17
C SER A 357 6.96 -14.20 18.97
N GLY A 358 8.13 -14.20 18.33
CA GLY A 358 9.40 -14.65 18.93
C GLY A 358 9.54 -16.18 19.04
N LYS A 359 8.57 -16.95 18.55
CA LYS A 359 8.60 -18.42 18.59
C LYS A 359 9.72 -18.96 17.67
N ARG A 360 10.53 -19.87 18.21
CA ARG A 360 11.54 -20.62 17.45
C ARG A 360 10.96 -21.90 16.86
N PHE A 361 11.51 -22.31 15.73
CA PHE A 361 11.13 -23.52 15.00
C PHE A 361 12.35 -24.42 14.83
N ASP A 362 12.51 -25.37 15.75
CA ASP A 362 13.63 -26.31 15.74
C ASP A 362 13.36 -27.56 14.87
N ASP A 363 12.08 -27.87 14.62
CA ASP A 363 11.64 -28.96 13.75
C ASP A 363 10.96 -28.40 12.49
N LEU A 364 11.65 -28.51 11.35
CA LEU A 364 11.16 -28.04 10.04
C LEU A 364 10.13 -28.99 9.39
N HIS A 365 9.87 -30.15 10.01
CA HIS A 365 8.79 -31.04 9.62
C HIS A 365 7.51 -30.81 10.45
N ALA A 366 7.56 -29.91 11.43
CA ALA A 366 6.42 -29.61 12.26
C ALA A 366 5.28 -28.96 11.45
N ALA A 367 4.06 -29.29 11.88
CA ALA A 367 2.87 -28.56 11.50
C ALA A 367 2.67 -27.38 12.47
N TYR A 368 2.43 -26.20 11.93
CA TYR A 368 2.13 -25.00 12.68
C TYR A 368 0.70 -24.55 12.39
N GLU A 369 -0.11 -24.36 13.43
CA GLU A 369 -1.47 -23.88 13.28
C GLU A 369 -1.51 -22.35 13.29
N LEU A 370 -1.85 -21.77 12.15
CA LEU A 370 -2.12 -20.34 12.00
C LEU A 370 -3.52 -20.02 12.51
N GLN A 371 -3.63 -19.16 13.50
CA GLN A 371 -4.91 -18.67 14.02
C GLN A 371 -5.60 -17.75 12.99
N PRO A 372 -6.92 -17.50 13.13
CA PRO A 372 -7.66 -16.56 12.28
C PRO A 372 -6.91 -15.23 12.13
N TYR A 373 -6.74 -14.78 10.88
CA TYR A 373 -6.03 -13.55 10.51
C TYR A 373 -4.57 -13.43 11.03
N GLN A 374 -3.98 -14.51 11.54
CA GLN A 374 -2.60 -14.48 12.04
C GLN A 374 -1.60 -14.26 10.89
N SER A 375 -0.63 -13.39 11.14
CA SER A 375 0.55 -13.21 10.30
C SER A 375 1.80 -13.75 11.00
N VAL A 376 2.73 -14.29 10.22
CA VAL A 376 4.00 -14.85 10.68
C VAL A 376 5.12 -14.36 9.76
N TRP A 377 6.24 -13.96 10.33
CA TRP A 377 7.46 -13.58 9.60
C TRP A 377 8.60 -14.51 10.01
N LEU A 378 8.73 -15.64 9.33
CA LEU A 378 9.80 -16.61 9.62
C LEU A 378 11.12 -16.14 9.03
N THR A 379 12.10 -15.90 9.89
CA THR A 379 13.45 -15.47 9.49
C THR A 379 14.50 -16.46 9.92
N ASN A 380 15.58 -16.56 9.13
CA ASN A 380 16.82 -17.22 9.52
C ASN A 380 17.77 -16.30 10.31
N ARG A 381 17.52 -14.98 10.31
CA ARG A 381 18.33 -13.98 11.04
C ARG A 381 17.43 -12.99 11.75
N PRO A 382 17.24 -13.11 13.07
CA PRO A 382 16.31 -12.27 13.82
C PRO A 382 16.87 -10.91 14.27
N TYR A 383 18.20 -10.74 14.27
CA TYR A 383 18.86 -9.54 14.79
C TYR A 383 19.57 -8.75 13.68
N TYR A 384 19.48 -7.43 13.78
CA TYR A 384 20.19 -6.51 12.91
C TYR A 384 21.62 -6.29 13.41
N ASP A 385 22.60 -6.71 12.63
CA ASP A 385 23.99 -6.29 12.84
C ASP A 385 24.20 -4.95 12.12
N GLN A 386 24.39 -3.87 12.90
CA GLN A 386 24.44 -2.47 12.43
C GLN A 386 25.66 -2.16 11.55
N ALA A 387 26.61 -3.09 11.41
CA ALA A 387 27.92 -2.82 10.82
C ALA A 387 27.96 -2.76 9.27
N SER A 388 26.83 -2.71 8.54
CA SER A 388 26.86 -2.84 7.08
C SER A 388 25.76 -2.07 6.32
N ILE A 389 25.64 -0.75 6.51
CA ILE A 389 24.89 0.09 5.58
C ILE A 389 25.86 0.56 4.49
N PRO A 390 25.68 0.19 3.20
CA PRO A 390 26.53 0.71 2.13
C PRO A 390 26.34 2.23 2.00
N GLU A 391 27.43 2.99 1.93
CA GLU A 391 27.43 4.45 1.68
C GLU A 391 27.09 4.80 0.22
N HIS A 392 26.02 4.23 -0.36
CA HIS A 392 25.53 4.68 -1.67
C HIS A 392 24.58 5.87 -1.45
N ARG A 393 25.14 7.10 -1.52
CA ARG A 393 24.40 8.37 -1.36
C ARG A 393 23.15 8.47 -2.25
N ASP A 394 23.16 7.86 -3.43
CA ASP A 394 22.07 7.93 -4.41
C ASP A 394 20.85 7.06 -4.06
N LEU A 395 20.95 6.24 -3.00
CA LEU A 395 19.88 5.34 -2.52
C LEU A 395 19.45 5.65 -1.08
N GLN A 396 19.92 6.76 -0.51
CA GLN A 396 19.72 7.08 0.91
C GLN A 396 18.23 7.11 1.29
N PHE A 397 17.35 7.60 0.41
CA PHE A 397 15.91 7.62 0.66
C PHE A 397 15.29 6.21 0.80
N LEU A 398 15.85 5.18 0.16
CA LEU A 398 15.39 3.79 0.29
C LEU A 398 15.86 3.11 1.59
N TYR A 399 16.97 3.58 2.15
CA TYR A 399 17.49 3.07 3.43
C TYR A 399 16.82 3.73 4.64
N GLU A 400 16.34 4.96 4.49
CA GLU A 400 15.65 5.72 5.54
C GLU A 400 14.15 5.41 5.63
N ALA A 401 13.56 4.89 4.55
CA ALA A 401 12.14 4.50 4.42
C ALA A 401 11.87 3.05 4.82
#